data_AF-A0AA88R521-F1
#
_entry.id   AF-A0AA88R521-F1
#
_cell.length_a   1.000
_cell.length_b   1.000
_cell.length_c   1.000
_cell.angle_alpha   90.00
_cell.angle_beta   90.00
_cell.angle_gamma   90.00
#
_symmetry.space_group_name_H-M   'P 1'
#
loop_
_entity.id
_entity.type
_entity.pdbx_description
1 polymer ?
#
loop_
_entity_poly.entity_id
_entity_poly.type
_entity_poly.pdbx_seq_one_letter_code
_entity_poly.pdbx_strand_id
1 'polypeptide(L)'
;METGGTPAIAVKKTSLTPKAIIHQRFGIKACYKVEEVQDSDPIGCPGLAIPQKGPCLYRCSLQLPEISVLSDTFKRKKDAEQSAAEKAIEKVCLVFLHSC
;
A
#
# COMPACT_ATOMS: atom_id res chain seq x y z
N MET A 1 -43.76 23.78 8.74
CA MET A 1 -43.79 22.56 7.92
C MET A 1 -42.61 22.64 6.97
N GLU A 2 -41.61 21.80 7.25
CA GLU A 2 -40.65 21.10 6.37
C GLU A 2 -40.59 21.56 4.90
N THR A 3 -39.44 21.82 4.28
CA THR A 3 -38.41 20.84 3.85
C THR A 3 -37.33 21.69 3.13
N GLY A 4 -36.03 21.62 3.42
CA GLY A 4 -35.16 20.48 3.12
C GLY A 4 -34.69 20.57 1.66
N GLY A 5 -33.41 20.86 1.44
CA GLY A 5 -32.85 20.93 0.10
C GLY A 5 -31.42 21.45 0.02
N THR A 6 -30.52 20.92 0.84
CA THR A 6 -29.07 21.04 0.58
C THR A 6 -28.78 20.50 -0.81
N PRO A 7 -28.06 21.23 -1.68
CA PRO A 7 -27.65 20.70 -2.97
C PRO A 7 -26.71 19.54 -2.72
N ALA A 8 -27.21 18.33 -2.97
CA ALA A 8 -26.39 17.13 -3.03
C ALA A 8 -25.35 17.36 -4.13
N ILE A 9 -24.14 17.75 -3.72
CA ILE A 9 -22.95 17.67 -4.56
C ILE A 9 -22.86 16.19 -4.92
N ALA A 10 -23.33 15.86 -6.13
CA ALA A 10 -23.14 14.59 -6.76
C ALA A 10 -21.63 14.43 -6.97
N VAL A 11 -20.94 13.99 -5.91
CA VAL A 11 -19.56 13.54 -5.96
C VAL A 11 -19.59 12.35 -6.90
N LYS A 12 -19.21 12.59 -8.15
CA LYS A 12 -18.77 11.54 -9.06
C LYS A 12 -17.62 10.83 -8.37
N LYS A 13 -17.93 9.80 -7.59
CA LYS A 13 -16.97 8.88 -6.99
C LYS A 13 -16.34 8.07 -8.11
N THR A 14 -15.45 8.70 -8.87
CA THR A 14 -14.37 7.95 -9.50
C THR A 14 -13.65 7.30 -8.33
N SER A 15 -13.71 5.97 -8.22
CA SER A 15 -13.04 5.26 -7.14
C SER A 15 -11.54 5.50 -7.30
N LEU A 16 -11.01 6.43 -6.51
CA LEU A 16 -9.59 6.73 -6.52
C LEU A 16 -8.83 5.48 -6.07
N THR A 17 -7.71 5.21 -6.74
CA THR A 17 -6.82 4.13 -6.31
C THR A 17 -6.28 4.43 -4.90
N PRO A 18 -6.04 3.40 -4.05
CA PRO A 18 -5.38 3.55 -2.76
C PRO A 18 -4.19 4.51 -2.73
N LYS A 19 -3.27 4.40 -3.72
CA LYS A 19 -2.11 5.30 -3.83
C LYS A 19 -2.52 6.77 -4.06
N ALA A 20 -3.54 7.01 -4.88
CA ALA A 20 -4.09 8.35 -5.11
C ALA A 20 -4.74 8.93 -3.84
N ILE A 21 -5.45 8.10 -3.06
CA ILE A 21 -6.04 8.51 -1.77
C ILE A 21 -4.95 8.93 -0.79
N ILE A 22 -3.89 8.12 -0.64
CA ILE A 22 -2.75 8.46 0.22
C ILE A 22 -2.08 9.76 -0.24
N HIS A 23 -1.85 9.93 -1.54
CA HIS A 23 -1.25 11.14 -2.07
C HIS A 23 -2.14 12.38 -1.84
N GLN A 24 -3.47 12.26 -1.99
CA GLN A 24 -4.39 13.37 -1.71
C GLN A 24 -4.38 13.78 -0.23
N ARG A 25 -4.19 12.82 0.69
CA ARG A 25 -4.21 13.05 2.15
C ARG A 25 -2.87 13.58 2.68
N PHE A 26 -1.77 12.94 2.29
CA PHE A 26 -0.45 13.17 2.89
C PHE A 26 0.52 13.87 1.94
N GLY A 27 0.23 13.90 0.64
CA GLY A 27 1.06 14.53 -0.39
C GLY A 27 2.50 14.01 -0.34
N ILE A 28 3.45 14.95 -0.33
CA ILE A 28 4.89 14.68 -0.26
C ILE A 28 5.33 14.02 1.06
N LYS A 29 4.48 13.99 2.08
CA LYS A 29 4.79 13.36 3.37
C LYS A 29 4.63 11.83 3.33
N ALA A 30 4.03 11.29 2.26
CA ALA A 30 3.95 9.85 2.04
C ALA A 30 5.24 9.35 1.35
N CYS A 31 6.03 8.57 2.07
CA CYS A 31 7.28 8.00 1.55
C CYS A 31 7.10 6.50 1.27
N TYR A 32 7.22 6.11 0.00
CA TYR A 32 7.20 4.71 -0.44
C TYR A 32 8.63 4.22 -0.66
N LYS A 33 9.01 3.11 -0.03
CA LYS A 33 10.29 2.43 -0.23
C LYS A 33 10.05 0.99 -0.63
N VAL A 34 10.42 0.65 -1.87
CA VAL A 34 10.30 -0.73 -2.39
C VAL A 34 11.64 -1.44 -2.28
N GLU A 35 11.63 -2.61 -1.68
CA GLU A 35 12.80 -3.49 -1.50
C GLU A 35 12.59 -4.79 -2.27
N GLU A 36 13.67 -5.31 -2.85
CA GLU A 36 13.69 -6.65 -3.44
C GLU A 36 13.89 -7.68 -2.33
N VAL A 37 12.99 -8.66 -2.26
CA VAL A 37 13.06 -9.81 -1.36
C VAL A 37 13.41 -11.01 -2.22
N GLN A 38 14.54 -11.63 -1.92
CA GLN A 38 14.94 -12.87 -2.57
C GLN A 38 14.19 -14.02 -1.91
N ASP A 39 13.47 -14.81 -2.70
CA ASP A 39 12.88 -16.04 -2.22
C ASP A 39 14.03 -17.01 -1.91
N SER A 40 14.19 -17.34 -0.64
CA SER A 40 15.34 -18.10 -0.14
C SER A 40 15.14 -19.60 -0.32
N ASP A 41 14.42 -20.05 -1.34
CA ASP A 41 14.42 -21.45 -1.75
C ASP A 41 15.62 -21.67 -2.67
N PRO A 42 16.75 -22.19 -2.17
CA PRO A 42 17.77 -22.71 -3.05
C PRO A 42 17.16 -23.93 -3.75
N ILE A 43 16.58 -23.71 -4.93
CA ILE A 43 16.44 -24.78 -5.94
C ILE A 43 17.84 -25.02 -6.49
N GLY A 44 18.72 -25.54 -5.62
CA GLY A 44 20.09 -25.88 -5.95
C GLY A 44 20.25 -27.36 -5.70
N CYS A 45 20.47 -28.14 -6.75
CA CYS A 45 20.97 -29.50 -6.58
C CYS A 45 22.23 -29.46 -5.70
N PRO A 46 22.32 -30.27 -4.63
CA PRO A 46 23.53 -30.34 -3.83
C PRO A 46 24.70 -30.76 -4.74
N GLY A 47 25.66 -29.85 -4.95
CA GLY A 47 26.85 -30.09 -5.78
C GLY A 47 27.14 -29.06 -6.87
N LEU A 48 26.20 -28.15 -7.19
CA LEU A 48 26.43 -27.04 -8.13
C LEU A 48 26.15 -25.72 -7.41
N ALA A 49 27.17 -25.13 -6.80
CA ALA A 49 27.10 -23.84 -6.11
C ALA A 49 26.98 -22.66 -7.11
N ILE A 50 25.94 -22.67 -7.95
CA ILE A 50 25.60 -21.54 -8.82
C ILE A 50 24.44 -20.80 -8.14
N PRO A 51 24.62 -19.52 -7.75
CA PRO A 51 23.51 -18.70 -7.28
C PRO A 51 22.51 -18.50 -8.42
N GLN A 52 21.47 -19.33 -8.48
CA GLN A 52 20.33 -19.06 -9.35
C GLN A 52 19.53 -17.95 -8.68
N LYS A 53 19.56 -16.73 -9.25
CA LYS A 53 18.72 -15.63 -8.77
C LYS A 53 17.26 -16.05 -8.98
N GLY A 54 16.62 -16.52 -7.91
CA GLY A 54 15.21 -16.89 -7.91
C GLY A 54 14.30 -15.71 -8.29
N PRO A 55 12.99 -15.97 -8.48
CA PRO A 55 12.03 -14.93 -8.80
C PRO A 55 12.15 -13.76 -7.80
N CYS A 56 12.40 -12.55 -8.30
CA CYS A 56 12.49 -11.38 -7.44
C CYS A 56 11.09 -11.03 -6.93
N LEU A 57 10.90 -11.06 -5.61
CA LEU A 57 9.72 -10.53 -4.97
C LEU A 57 10.00 -9.09 -4.52
N TYR A 58 8.93 -8.32 -4.32
CA TYR A 58 8.98 -6.93 -3.92
C TYR A 58 8.13 -6.72 -2.70
N ARG A 59 8.65 -5.93 -1.77
CA ARG A 59 7.92 -5.48 -0.59
C ARG A 59 8.03 -3.97 -0.49
N CYS A 60 6.94 -3.30 -0.16
CA CYS A 60 6.90 -1.86 -0.01
C CYS A 60 6.68 -1.48 1.45
N SER A 61 7.55 -0.63 1.98
CA SER A 61 7.27 0.14 3.19
C SER A 61 6.65 1.47 2.80
N LEU A 62 5.56 1.85 3.45
CA LEU A 62 4.95 3.17 3.34
C LEU A 62 5.03 3.86 4.71
N GLN A 63 5.81 4.94 4.77
CA GLN A 63 5.89 5.83 5.93
C GLN A 63 4.97 7.03 5.72
N LEU A 64 4.09 7.26 6.68
CA LEU A 64 3.23 8.42 6.81
C LEU A 64 3.58 9.16 8.12
N PRO A 65 3.17 10.42 8.29
CA PRO A 65 3.41 11.15 9.54
C PRO A 65 2.89 10.45 10.80
N GLU A 66 1.81 9.70 10.68
CA GLU A 66 1.10 9.09 11.82
C GLU A 66 1.46 7.61 11.99
N ILE A 67 1.73 6.90 10.90
CA ILE A 67 1.90 5.44 10.91
C ILE A 67 2.97 5.01 9.90
N SER A 68 3.48 3.81 10.11
CA SER A 68 4.24 3.08 9.10
C SER A 68 3.57 1.75 8.83
N VAL A 69 3.53 1.34 7.57
CA VAL A 69 2.99 0.05 7.14
C VAL A 69 3.98 -0.65 6.23
N LEU A 70 3.91 -1.98 6.24
CA LEU A 70 4.68 -2.86 5.38
C LEU A 70 3.72 -3.72 4.58
N SER A 71 3.88 -3.76 3.25
CA SER A 71 3.12 -4.65 2.39
C SER A 71 3.56 -6.10 2.59
N ASP A 72 2.76 -7.02 2.06
CA ASP A 72 3.23 -8.38 1.80
C ASP A 72 4.21 -8.39 0.62
N THR A 73 4.71 -9.56 0.24
CA THR A 73 5.61 -9.73 -0.92
C THR A 73 4.83 -9.97 -2.20
N PHE A 74 5.18 -9.25 -3.26
CA PHE A 74 4.51 -9.32 -4.57
C PHE A 74 5.52 -9.50 -5.71
N LYS A 75 5.09 -10.09 -6.81
CA LYS A 75 5.92 -10.24 -8.03
C LYS A 75 6.13 -8.93 -8.80
N ARG A 76 5.35 -7.88 -8.50
CA ARG A 76 5.42 -6.56 -9.16
C ARG A 76 5.56 -5.45 -8.13
N LYS A 77 6.48 -4.50 -8.35
CA LYS A 77 6.67 -3.32 -7.49
C LYS A 77 5.38 -2.53 -7.27
N LYS A 78 4.61 -2.30 -8.35
CA LYS A 78 3.35 -1.56 -8.31
C LYS A 78 2.31 -2.21 -7.39
N ASP A 79 2.26 -3.54 -7.35
CA ASP A 79 1.31 -4.27 -6.49
C ASP A 79 1.71 -4.14 -5.01
N ALA A 80 3.01 -4.19 -4.71
CA ALA A 80 3.52 -3.95 -3.37
C ALA A 80 3.20 -2.52 -2.88
N GLU A 81 3.39 -1.51 -3.72
CA GLU A 81 3.03 -0.13 -3.40
C GLU A 81 1.53 0.05 -3.18
N GLN A 82 0.71 -0.57 -4.02
CA GLN A 82 -0.75 -0.50 -3.91
C GLN A 82 -1.23 -1.17 -2.62
N SER A 83 -0.69 -2.34 -2.29
CA SER A 83 -0.98 -3.06 -1.05
C SER A 83 -0.57 -2.26 0.19
N ALA A 84 0.61 -1.61 0.17
CA ALA A 84 1.02 -0.73 1.26
C ALA A 84 0.03 0.43 1.46
N ALA A 85 -0.44 1.05 0.36
CA ALA A 85 -1.42 2.12 0.43
C ALA A 85 -2.78 1.64 0.99
N GLU A 86 -3.23 0.44 0.61
CA GLU A 86 -4.47 -0.15 1.11
C GLU A 86 -4.39 -0.43 2.62
N LYS A 87 -3.32 -1.09 3.09
CA LYS A 87 -3.08 -1.33 4.52
C LYS A 87 -2.99 -0.03 5.33
N ALA A 88 -2.39 1.02 4.75
CA ALA A 88 -2.36 2.33 5.38
C ALA A 88 -3.75 2.94 5.51
N ILE A 89 -4.59 2.86 4.48
CA ILE A 89 -5.97 3.36 4.53
C ILE A 89 -6.77 2.63 5.60
N GLU A 90 -6.69 1.30 5.64
CA GLU A 90 -7.37 0.50 6.67
C GLU A 90 -6.94 0.93 8.08
N LYS A 91 -5.64 1.10 8.29
CA LYS A 91 -5.10 1.47 9.60
C LYS A 91 -5.47 2.90 10.01
N VAL A 92 -5.39 3.85 9.08
CA VAL A 92 -5.78 5.25 9.33
C VAL A 92 -7.30 5.34 9.59
N CYS A 93 -8.13 4.65 8.82
CA CYS A 93 -9.57 4.60 9.05
C CYS A 93 -9.94 4.02 10.42
N LEU A 94 -9.22 3.00 10.89
CA LEU A 94 -9.41 2.44 12.23
C LEU A 94 -9.01 3.43 13.34
N VAL A 95 -7.91 4.17 13.17
CA VAL A 95 -7.47 5.19 14.14
C VAL A 95 -8.52 6.29 14.32
N PHE A 96 -9.20 6.68 13.24
CA PHE A 96 -10.28 7.67 13.31
C PHE A 96 -11.55 7.15 13.99
N LEU A 97 -11.87 5.85 13.88
CA LEU A 97 -13.04 5.29 14.58
C LEU A 97 -12.87 5.21 16.10
N HIS A 98 -11.64 5.01 16.56
CA HIS A 98 -11.34 4.85 18.00
C HIS A 98 -11.06 6.17 18.73
N SER A 99 -11.11 7.29 18.01
CA SER A 99 -10.93 8.66 18.54
C SER A 99 -12.26 9.44 18.62
N CYS A 100 -13.40 8.79 18.35
CA CYS A 100 -14.74 9.35 18.48
C CYS A 100 -15.44 8.88 19.76
#